data_AF-A0A5B1L879-F1
#
_entry.id   AF-A0A5B1L879-F1
#
_cell.length_a   1.000
_cell.length_b   1.000
_cell.length_c   1.000
_cell.angle_alpha   90.00
_cell.angle_beta   90.00
_cell.angle_gamma   90.00
#
_symmetry.space_group_name_H-M   'P 1'
#
loop_
_entity.id
_entity.type
_entity.pdbx_description
1 polymer ?
#
loop_
_entity_poly.entity_id
_entity_poly.type
_entity_poly.pdbx_seq_one_letter_code
_entity_poly.pdbx_strand_id
1 'polypeptide(L)'
;MAHSLRLLVIGLLLACSACGATNDPVASDPFPSATLPTDPLATEGSTGSTSTAELTDQVLFDRPWVVEEGVWFLTARGYPRFRGGQTSRVLNTTEPGRIVINAPALYGKYAVRIETHTERPPIPEWCEDVVEVSLEVRRAIWMGSFESFSRSWRLPAGDYRVRYCATGLDLAAAETAEDEFDGNDYRLYSGRQLFQLWQAPYDEERDIRIGSDYVRSQLSPED
;
A
#
# COMPACT_ATOMS: atom_id res chain seq x y z
N MET A 1 -35.88 18.24 21.77
CA MET A 1 -36.11 16.78 21.96
C MET A 1 -35.61 16.10 20.69
N ALA A 2 -34.29 15.83 20.57
CA ALA A 2 -33.61 14.57 20.91
C ALA A 2 -34.23 13.37 20.16
N HIS A 3 -33.75 12.98 18.96
CA HIS A 3 -32.59 12.10 18.64
C HIS A 3 -32.62 10.71 19.27
N SER A 4 -32.74 9.67 18.43
CA SER A 4 -31.78 8.54 18.40
C SER A 4 -32.19 7.51 17.34
N LEU A 5 -31.42 7.47 16.25
CA LEU A 5 -31.34 6.37 15.31
C LEU A 5 -30.17 5.48 15.78
N ARG A 6 -30.44 4.22 16.15
CA ARG A 6 -29.38 3.27 16.56
C ARG A 6 -28.86 2.54 15.33
N LEU A 7 -27.54 2.60 15.13
CA LEU A 7 -26.76 1.78 14.20
C LEU A 7 -26.96 0.29 14.47
N LEU A 8 -27.15 -0.47 13.39
CA LEU A 8 -27.08 -1.93 13.38
C LEU A 8 -25.63 -2.34 13.05
N VAL A 9 -24.94 -2.92 14.02
CA VAL A 9 -23.64 -3.58 13.83
C VAL A 9 -23.90 -5.00 13.31
N ILE A 10 -23.48 -5.29 12.08
CA ILE A 10 -23.51 -6.66 11.54
C ILE A 10 -22.18 -7.32 11.90
N GLY A 11 -22.21 -8.12 12.97
CA GLY A 11 -21.15 -9.08 13.29
C GLY A 11 -21.37 -10.37 12.51
N LEU A 12 -20.42 -10.73 11.64
CA LEU A 12 -20.44 -12.00 10.93
C LEU A 12 -19.83 -13.10 11.83
N LEU A 13 -20.69 -13.86 12.50
CA LEU A 13 -20.40 -15.11 13.18
C LEU A 13 -20.77 -16.27 12.25
N LEU A 14 -19.78 -16.95 11.65
CA LEU A 14 -20.02 -18.24 11.00
C LEU A 14 -19.99 -19.35 12.05
N ALA A 15 -21.16 -19.86 12.40
CA ALA A 15 -21.33 -21.15 13.05
C ALA A 15 -21.74 -22.19 11.99
N CYS A 16 -20.88 -23.18 11.73
CA CYS A 16 -21.27 -24.38 10.99
C CYS A 16 -21.49 -25.52 11.96
N SER A 17 -22.75 -25.92 12.13
CA SER A 17 -23.15 -27.20 12.71
C SER A 17 -23.58 -28.13 11.58
N ALA A 18 -22.86 -29.24 11.38
CA ALA A 18 -23.44 -30.48 10.90
C ALA A 18 -22.56 -31.66 11.36
N CYS A 19 -23.17 -32.57 12.10
CA CYS A 19 -22.60 -33.79 12.65
C CYS A 19 -22.94 -34.96 11.72
N GLY A 20 -22.01 -35.87 11.45
CA GLY A 20 -22.25 -37.09 10.69
C GLY A 20 -21.01 -37.97 10.57
N ALA A 21 -20.96 -39.04 11.37
CA ALA A 21 -19.82 -39.93 11.57
C ALA A 21 -19.46 -40.81 10.36
N THR A 22 -18.17 -41.12 10.20
CA THR A 22 -17.61 -42.49 10.05
C THR A 22 -16.09 -42.41 10.16
N ASN A 23 -15.52 -43.24 11.04
CA ASN A 23 -14.08 -43.39 11.21
C ASN A 23 -13.55 -44.36 10.16
N ASP A 24 -12.61 -43.89 9.33
CA ASP A 24 -11.59 -44.74 8.70
C ASP A 24 -10.26 -43.94 8.65
N PRO A 25 -9.11 -44.56 8.97
CA PRO A 25 -7.82 -43.87 9.01
C PRO A 25 -7.26 -43.73 7.60
N VAL A 26 -7.46 -42.57 6.97
CA VAL A 26 -6.77 -42.21 5.74
C VAL A 26 -5.44 -41.55 6.09
N ALA A 27 -4.39 -42.07 5.45
CA ALA A 27 -3.00 -41.68 5.57
C ALA A 27 -2.79 -40.16 5.58
N SER A 28 -1.98 -39.71 6.52
CA SER A 28 -1.39 -38.38 6.54
C SER A 28 -0.40 -38.25 5.38
N ASP A 29 -0.90 -37.79 4.23
CA ASP A 29 -0.02 -37.20 3.23
C ASP A 29 0.44 -35.82 3.73
N PRO A 30 1.75 -35.57 3.83
CA PRO A 30 2.26 -34.26 4.20
C PRO A 30 1.98 -33.28 3.08
N PHE A 31 1.33 -32.16 3.39
CA PHE A 31 1.32 -30.99 2.52
C PHE A 31 2.75 -30.73 2.02
N PRO A 32 2.97 -30.55 0.70
CA PRO A 32 4.27 -30.10 0.23
C PRO A 32 4.48 -28.69 0.78
N SER A 33 5.45 -28.56 1.70
CA SER A 33 5.99 -27.27 2.11
C SER A 33 6.34 -26.49 0.85
N ALA A 34 5.56 -25.46 0.53
CA ALA A 34 5.90 -24.52 -0.52
C ALA A 34 7.25 -23.90 -0.12
N THR A 35 8.29 -24.34 -0.82
CA THR A 35 9.65 -23.85 -0.62
C THR A 35 9.63 -22.43 -1.16
N LEU A 36 9.78 -21.44 -0.26
CA LEU A 36 10.04 -20.06 -0.66
C LEU A 36 11.23 -20.07 -1.64
N PRO A 37 11.20 -19.28 -2.72
CA PRO A 37 12.32 -19.22 -3.65
C PRO A 37 13.62 -18.96 -2.90
N THR A 38 14.56 -19.87 -3.05
CA THR A 38 15.90 -19.74 -2.49
C THR A 38 16.57 -18.53 -3.14
N ASP A 39 17.15 -17.68 -2.29
CA ASP A 39 17.79 -16.41 -2.63
C ASP A 39 18.91 -16.62 -3.68
N PRO A 40 18.79 -16.09 -4.92
CA PRO A 40 19.80 -16.30 -5.95
C PRO A 40 20.91 -15.25 -5.81
N LEU A 41 21.56 -15.14 -4.65
CA LEU A 41 22.70 -14.25 -4.44
C LEU A 41 23.62 -14.76 -3.32
N ALA A 42 24.19 -15.94 -3.51
CA ALA A 42 25.50 -16.26 -2.97
C ALA A 42 26.44 -16.46 -4.15
N THR A 43 27.23 -15.43 -4.43
CA THR A 43 28.50 -15.41 -5.20
C THR A 43 28.50 -14.26 -6.21
N GLU A 44 28.87 -13.06 -5.78
CA GLU A 44 29.60 -12.14 -6.67
C GLU A 44 30.72 -11.48 -5.86
N GLY A 45 31.92 -11.55 -6.44
CA GLY A 45 33.16 -11.13 -5.83
C GLY A 45 33.23 -9.62 -5.59
N SER A 46 33.90 -9.28 -4.50
CA SER A 46 34.41 -7.94 -4.24
C SER A 46 35.33 -7.49 -5.37
N THR A 47 34.95 -6.41 -6.07
CA THR A 47 35.88 -5.42 -6.63
C THR A 47 35.10 -4.20 -7.13
N GLY A 48 35.37 -3.03 -6.54
CA GLY A 48 35.35 -1.76 -7.26
C GLY A 48 34.07 -0.91 -7.23
N SER A 49 34.21 0.26 -6.59
CA SER A 49 33.38 1.46 -6.70
C SER A 49 32.09 1.51 -5.86
N THR A 50 32.25 2.04 -4.64
CA THR A 50 31.16 2.66 -3.87
C THR A 50 30.73 3.94 -4.59
N SER A 51 30.03 3.80 -5.72
CA SER A 51 29.23 4.89 -6.23
C SER A 51 28.04 5.03 -5.28
N THR A 52 28.09 6.01 -4.39
CA THR A 52 26.87 6.48 -3.71
C THR A 52 25.93 6.87 -4.84
N ALA A 53 24.89 6.07 -5.09
CA ALA A 53 23.87 6.46 -6.05
C ALA A 53 23.37 7.84 -5.63
N GLU A 54 23.29 8.78 -6.56
CA GLU A 54 22.72 10.09 -6.31
C GLU A 54 21.22 10.05 -6.64
N LEU A 55 20.40 10.72 -5.84
CA LEU A 55 18.97 10.85 -6.14
C LEU A 55 18.83 11.79 -7.33
N THR A 56 17.95 11.45 -8.26
CA THR A 56 17.66 12.28 -9.43
C THR A 56 16.16 12.48 -9.57
N ASP A 57 15.77 13.58 -10.22
CA ASP A 57 14.38 13.83 -10.58
C ASP A 57 13.99 12.86 -11.70
N GLN A 58 13.09 11.92 -11.42
CA GLN A 58 12.67 10.92 -12.41
C GLN A 58 11.32 10.30 -12.08
N VAL A 59 10.69 9.76 -13.12
CA VAL A 59 9.47 8.95 -13.01
C VAL A 59 9.88 7.48 -12.93
N LEU A 60 9.62 6.84 -11.80
CA LEU A 60 9.89 5.42 -11.59
C LEU A 60 8.79 4.54 -12.20
N PHE A 61 7.55 5.01 -12.11
CA PHE A 61 6.36 4.30 -12.58
C PHE A 61 5.27 5.29 -12.97
N ASP A 62 4.51 4.99 -14.03
CA ASP A 62 3.41 5.84 -14.52
C ASP A 62 2.44 5.02 -15.40
N ARG A 63 1.69 4.11 -14.77
CA ARG A 63 0.78 3.16 -15.43
C ARG A 63 -0.34 2.77 -14.47
N PRO A 64 -1.43 2.13 -14.94
CA PRO A 64 -2.36 1.48 -14.03
C PRO A 64 -1.65 0.44 -13.14
N TRP A 65 -1.97 0.45 -11.85
CA TRP A 65 -1.52 -0.55 -10.88
C TRP A 65 -2.73 -1.23 -10.25
N VAL A 66 -2.60 -2.53 -10.02
CA VAL A 66 -3.66 -3.37 -9.48
C VAL A 66 -3.75 -3.24 -7.96
N VAL A 67 -4.97 -3.27 -7.47
CA VAL A 67 -5.34 -3.42 -6.06
C VAL A 67 -6.08 -4.74 -5.94
N GLU A 68 -5.65 -5.55 -4.98
CA GLU A 68 -6.21 -6.84 -4.64
C GLU A 68 -6.47 -6.84 -3.13
N GLU A 69 -7.64 -7.32 -2.73
CA GLU A 69 -8.10 -7.33 -1.34
C GLU A 69 -8.07 -5.96 -0.63
N GLY A 70 -8.36 -4.88 -1.35
CA GLY A 70 -8.44 -3.55 -0.75
C GLY A 70 -7.08 -2.90 -0.50
N VAL A 71 -5.98 -3.57 -0.83
CA VAL A 71 -4.65 -3.13 -0.43
C VAL A 71 -3.62 -3.27 -1.55
N TRP A 72 -2.68 -2.35 -1.53
CA TRP A 72 -1.39 -2.51 -2.19
C TRP A 72 -0.33 -1.79 -1.36
N PHE A 73 0.94 -1.96 -1.65
CA PHE A 73 1.99 -1.42 -0.79
C PHE A 73 3.20 -0.94 -1.57
N LEU A 74 3.91 0.03 -0.98
CA LEU A 74 5.23 0.46 -1.37
C LEU A 74 6.22 0.05 -0.27
N THR A 75 7.30 -0.65 -0.61
CA THR A 75 8.24 -1.16 0.39
C THR A 75 9.69 -0.97 -0.03
N ALA A 76 10.54 -0.65 0.93
CA ALA A 76 11.98 -0.72 0.80
C ALA A 76 12.46 -2.04 1.41
N ARG A 77 13.04 -2.94 0.61
CA ARG A 77 13.48 -4.25 1.11
C ARG A 77 14.55 -4.07 2.21
N GLY A 78 14.40 -4.83 3.30
CA GLY A 78 15.24 -4.78 4.50
C GLY A 78 14.40 -4.31 5.68
N TYR A 79 14.20 -5.17 6.68
CA TYR A 79 13.48 -4.78 7.90
C TYR A 79 14.42 -3.94 8.80
N PRO A 80 14.04 -2.71 9.19
CA PRO A 80 14.40 -2.26 10.53
C PRO A 80 13.35 -1.33 11.21
N ARG A 81 13.76 -0.80 12.37
CA ARG A 81 13.00 -0.38 13.58
C ARG A 81 11.82 0.59 13.42
N PHE A 82 10.90 0.43 14.38
CA PHE A 82 9.71 1.22 14.69
C PHE A 82 9.94 2.74 14.79
N ARG A 83 9.01 3.49 14.19
CA ARG A 83 8.45 4.73 14.76
C ARG A 83 6.97 4.80 14.35
N GLY A 84 6.09 4.62 15.33
CA GLY A 84 4.65 4.69 15.14
C GLY A 84 4.09 6.06 15.51
N GLY A 85 2.96 6.40 14.89
CA GLY A 85 2.18 7.61 15.12
C GLY A 85 1.16 7.72 13.99
N GLN A 86 0.18 6.81 13.98
CA GLN A 86 -0.78 6.73 12.88
C GLN A 86 -1.76 7.90 12.95
N THR A 87 -1.79 8.70 11.89
CA THR A 87 -2.79 9.79 11.74
C THR A 87 -3.90 9.42 10.77
N SER A 88 -3.57 8.71 9.68
CA SER A 88 -4.54 8.25 8.68
C SER A 88 -4.38 6.77 8.34
N ARG A 89 -5.49 6.02 8.25
CA ARG A 89 -5.43 4.62 7.80
C ARG A 89 -5.29 4.48 6.28
N VAL A 90 -5.43 5.54 5.48
CA VAL A 90 -5.22 5.42 4.02
C VAL A 90 -3.77 5.05 3.67
N LEU A 91 -2.80 5.54 4.45
CA LEU A 91 -1.41 5.11 4.43
C LEU A 91 -1.04 4.49 5.77
N ASN A 92 -1.00 3.17 5.83
CA ASN A 92 -0.60 2.44 7.02
C ASN A 92 0.91 2.15 6.97
N THR A 93 1.64 2.71 7.92
CA THR A 93 3.09 2.59 8.13
C THR A 93 3.46 1.70 9.31
N THR A 94 2.47 1.05 9.94
CA THR A 94 2.65 0.22 11.14
C THR A 94 3.52 -0.99 10.85
N GLU A 95 3.52 -1.47 9.61
CA GLU A 95 4.42 -2.51 9.12
C GLU A 95 5.80 -1.92 8.78
N PRO A 96 6.88 -2.34 9.47
CA PRO A 96 8.20 -1.79 9.23
C PRO A 96 8.69 -1.96 7.78
N GLY A 97 9.21 -0.88 7.19
CA GLY A 97 9.76 -0.89 5.82
C GLY A 97 8.69 -0.97 4.72
N ARG A 98 7.41 -0.80 5.08
CA ARG A 98 6.28 -0.85 4.15
C ARG A 98 5.31 0.29 4.45
N ILE A 99 4.85 0.93 3.38
CA ILE A 99 3.66 1.79 3.38
C ILE A 99 2.57 0.94 2.72
N VAL A 100 1.54 0.57 3.48
CA VAL A 100 0.34 -0.10 2.97
C VAL A 100 -0.67 0.97 2.61
N ILE A 101 -1.18 0.91 1.38
CA ILE A 101 -2.19 1.80 0.85
C ILE A 101 -3.53 1.07 0.94
N ASN A 102 -4.47 1.62 1.69
CA ASN A 102 -5.84 1.13 1.73
C ASN A 102 -6.64 1.85 0.63
N ALA A 103 -7.17 1.08 -0.30
CA ALA A 103 -7.96 1.57 -1.42
C ALA A 103 -9.46 1.31 -1.19
N PRO A 104 -10.34 2.16 -1.74
CA PRO A 104 -11.78 1.95 -1.67
C PRO A 104 -12.27 0.64 -2.30
N ALA A 105 -11.52 0.12 -3.26
CA ALA A 105 -11.87 -1.06 -4.05
C ALA A 105 -11.28 -2.33 -3.48
N LEU A 106 -12.06 -3.40 -3.35
CA LEU A 106 -11.50 -4.71 -2.98
C LEU A 106 -10.64 -5.23 -4.13
N TYR A 107 -11.13 -5.12 -5.36
CA TYR A 107 -10.35 -5.42 -6.58
C TYR A 107 -10.44 -4.32 -7.62
N GLY A 108 -9.36 -4.14 -8.39
CA GLY A 108 -9.34 -3.32 -9.61
C GLY A 108 -7.99 -2.65 -9.85
N LYS A 109 -7.98 -1.54 -10.58
CA LYS A 109 -6.78 -0.79 -10.92
C LYS A 109 -6.97 0.70 -10.70
N TYR A 110 -5.91 1.39 -10.29
CA TYR A 110 -5.84 2.86 -10.24
C TYR A 110 -4.73 3.36 -11.16
N ALA A 111 -4.89 4.55 -11.73
CA ALA A 111 -3.77 5.23 -12.37
C ALA A 111 -2.74 5.64 -11.30
N VAL A 112 -1.57 5.00 -11.30
CA VAL A 112 -0.51 5.21 -10.31
C VAL A 112 0.73 5.81 -10.96
N ARG A 113 1.27 6.85 -10.32
CA ARG A 113 2.54 7.45 -10.68
C ARG A 113 3.46 7.55 -9.48
N ILE A 114 4.73 7.20 -9.65
CA ILE A 114 5.77 7.29 -8.63
C ILE A 114 6.93 8.09 -9.17
N GLU A 115 7.31 9.13 -8.43
CA GLU A 115 8.37 10.06 -8.79
C GLU A 115 9.40 10.16 -7.67
N THR A 116 10.65 10.36 -8.05
CA THR A 116 11.68 10.87 -7.13
C THR A 116 12.01 12.30 -7.47
N HIS A 117 12.34 13.06 -6.42
CA HIS A 117 12.71 14.47 -6.50
C HIS A 117 13.93 14.71 -5.60
N THR A 118 14.88 15.48 -6.09
CA THR A 118 16.08 15.94 -5.38
C THR A 118 15.73 16.90 -4.24
N GLU A 119 14.63 17.64 -4.38
CA GLU A 119 14.09 18.56 -3.38
C GLU A 119 12.62 18.25 -3.09
N ARG A 120 12.04 18.89 -2.06
CA ARG A 120 10.62 18.77 -1.75
C ARG A 120 9.79 19.33 -2.92
N PRO A 121 9.00 18.51 -3.64
CA PRO A 121 8.20 19.01 -4.75
C PRO A 121 7.00 19.83 -4.26
N PRO A 122 6.46 20.75 -5.09
CA PRO A 122 5.18 21.40 -4.80
C PRO A 122 4.04 20.37 -4.80
N ILE A 123 2.97 20.67 -4.06
CA ILE A 123 1.75 19.84 -4.06
C ILE A 123 0.94 20.20 -5.31
N PRO A 124 0.63 19.23 -6.20
CA PRO A 124 -0.23 19.50 -7.35
C PRO A 124 -1.63 19.98 -6.94
N GLU A 125 -2.19 20.93 -7.70
CA GLU A 125 -3.50 21.51 -7.39
C GLU A 125 -4.65 20.49 -7.46
N TRP A 126 -4.52 19.48 -8.31
CA TRP A 126 -5.52 18.43 -8.49
C TRP A 126 -5.61 17.43 -7.34
N CYS A 127 -4.62 17.41 -6.43
CA CYS A 127 -4.63 16.50 -5.30
C CYS A 127 -5.82 16.81 -4.38
N GLU A 128 -6.72 15.88 -4.19
CA GLU A 128 -7.82 16.03 -3.24
C GLU A 128 -7.33 15.71 -1.83
N ASP A 129 -6.70 14.54 -1.69
CA ASP A 129 -6.10 14.06 -0.45
C ASP A 129 -4.57 14.12 -0.55
N VAL A 130 -3.93 14.59 0.51
CA VAL A 130 -2.47 14.73 0.61
C VAL A 130 -2.02 14.29 1.99
N VAL A 131 -1.29 13.19 2.03
CA VAL A 131 -0.69 12.62 3.24
C VAL A 131 0.80 12.53 3.04
N GLU A 132 1.58 12.89 4.05
CA GLU A 132 3.02 12.74 4.04
C GLU A 132 3.47 11.80 5.16
N VAL A 133 4.34 10.84 4.81
CA VAL A 133 4.92 9.84 5.72
C VAL A 133 6.41 9.71 5.47
N SER A 134 7.13 9.04 6.37
CA SER A 134 8.57 8.80 6.23
C SER A 134 8.83 7.33 5.86
N LEU A 135 9.83 7.09 5.01
CA LEU A 135 10.26 5.76 4.56
C LEU A 135 11.78 5.68 4.60
N GLU A 136 12.33 4.71 5.31
CA GLU A 136 13.77 4.43 5.23
C GLU A 136 14.06 3.50 4.06
N VAL A 137 14.96 3.91 3.16
CA VAL A 137 15.39 3.12 2.01
C VAL A 137 16.81 2.62 2.20
N ARG A 138 17.02 1.31 1.97
CA ARG A 138 18.36 0.70 2.06
C ARG A 138 19.08 0.56 0.73
N ARG A 139 18.35 0.23 -0.33
CA ARG A 139 18.94 -0.03 -1.66
C ARG A 139 17.95 0.17 -2.80
N ALA A 140 16.70 -0.22 -2.57
CA ALA A 140 15.68 -0.22 -3.58
C ALA A 140 14.30 -0.18 -2.93
N ILE A 141 13.34 0.31 -3.69
CA ILE A 141 11.91 0.19 -3.40
C ILE A 141 11.24 -0.69 -4.45
N TRP A 142 10.10 -1.25 -4.11
CA TRP A 142 9.21 -1.92 -5.05
C TRP A 142 7.77 -1.80 -4.54
N MET A 143 6.81 -1.96 -5.44
CA MET A 143 5.39 -2.02 -5.10
C MET A 143 4.79 -3.40 -5.34
N GLY A 144 3.83 -3.77 -4.52
CA GLY A 144 3.11 -5.04 -4.62
C GLY A 144 1.64 -4.91 -4.20
N SER A 145 0.85 -5.91 -4.55
CA SER A 145 -0.47 -6.19 -3.98
C SER A 145 -0.48 -7.65 -3.52
N PHE A 146 -1.64 -8.30 -3.42
CA PHE A 146 -1.75 -9.66 -2.87
C PHE A 146 -1.02 -10.71 -3.74
N GLU A 147 -1.24 -10.68 -5.05
CA GLU A 147 -0.66 -11.62 -6.04
C GLU A 147 0.23 -10.92 -7.07
N SER A 148 0.21 -9.60 -7.10
CA SER A 148 0.88 -8.80 -8.13
C SER A 148 2.10 -8.05 -7.60
N PHE A 149 3.24 -8.17 -8.29
CA PHE A 149 4.53 -7.63 -7.84
C PHE A 149 5.23 -6.86 -8.96
N SER A 150 5.74 -5.67 -8.65
CA SER A 150 6.53 -4.88 -9.60
C SER A 150 8.01 -5.28 -9.57
N ARG A 151 8.75 -4.85 -10.60
CA ARG A 151 10.22 -4.81 -10.51
C ARG A 151 10.66 -3.80 -9.45
N SER A 152 11.83 -4.02 -8.86
CA SER A 152 12.42 -3.03 -7.95
C SER A 152 13.08 -1.86 -8.68
N TRP A 153 13.05 -0.69 -8.05
CA TRP A 153 13.77 0.52 -8.44
C TRP A 153 14.88 0.78 -7.44
N ARG A 154 16.13 0.87 -7.92
CA ARG A 154 17.27 1.22 -7.08
C ARG A 154 17.16 2.69 -6.68
N LEU A 155 17.41 2.94 -5.40
CA LEU A 155 17.44 4.28 -4.84
C LEU A 155 18.62 4.39 -3.87
N PRO A 156 19.22 5.59 -3.74
CA PRO A 156 20.21 5.87 -2.71
C PRO A 156 19.68 5.48 -1.33
N ALA A 157 20.54 4.90 -0.49
CA ALA A 157 20.18 4.61 0.88
C ALA A 157 19.95 5.92 1.66
N GLY A 158 18.97 5.95 2.56
CA GLY A 158 18.67 7.09 3.41
C GLY A 158 17.20 7.19 3.78
N ASP A 159 16.88 8.23 4.54
CA ASP A 159 15.51 8.58 4.89
C ASP A 159 14.87 9.37 3.75
N TYR A 160 13.64 8.99 3.42
CA TYR A 160 12.81 9.66 2.44
C TYR A 160 11.54 10.16 3.09
N ARG A 161 11.12 11.35 2.69
CA ARG A 161 9.73 11.76 2.84
C ARG A 161 8.96 11.31 1.60
N VAL A 162 7.80 10.72 1.84
CA VAL A 162 6.88 10.23 0.82
C VAL A 162 5.60 11.02 0.94
N ARG A 163 5.22 11.72 -0.14
CA ARG A 163 3.89 12.32 -0.26
C ARG A 163 3.02 11.42 -1.10
N TYR A 164 1.90 11.01 -0.55
CA TYR A 164 0.77 10.47 -1.27
C TYR A 164 -0.18 11.60 -1.61
N CYS A 165 -0.52 11.68 -2.88
CA CYS A 165 -1.54 12.56 -3.41
C CYS A 165 -2.56 11.71 -4.15
N ALA A 166 -3.84 11.87 -3.84
CA ALA A 166 -4.91 11.15 -4.51
C ALA A 166 -6.08 12.04 -4.88
N THR A 167 -6.91 11.57 -5.82
CA THR A 167 -8.20 12.16 -6.16
C THR A 167 -9.17 11.08 -6.59
N GLY A 168 -10.46 11.33 -6.40
CA GLY A 168 -11.53 10.47 -6.89
C GLY A 168 -11.70 9.19 -6.07
N LEU A 169 -11.26 9.18 -4.81
CA LEU A 169 -11.42 8.03 -3.92
C LEU A 169 -12.88 7.81 -3.54
N ASP A 170 -13.69 8.87 -3.39
CA ASP A 170 -15.13 8.77 -3.15
C ASP A 170 -15.87 8.18 -4.35
N LEU A 171 -15.50 8.61 -5.55
CA LEU A 171 -16.07 8.04 -6.78
C LEU A 171 -15.68 6.57 -6.91
N ALA A 172 -14.42 6.21 -6.66
CA ALA A 172 -14.00 4.82 -6.66
C ALA A 172 -14.75 4.00 -5.60
N ALA A 173 -14.98 4.53 -4.40
CA ALA A 173 -15.78 3.89 -3.35
C ALA A 173 -17.24 3.65 -3.77
N ALA A 174 -17.81 4.54 -4.59
CA ALA A 174 -19.15 4.37 -5.14
C ALA A 174 -19.17 3.35 -6.29
N GLU A 175 -18.17 3.37 -7.17
CA GLU A 175 -18.04 2.45 -8.31
C GLU A 175 -17.84 1.00 -7.87
N THR A 176 -17.16 0.76 -6.74
CA THR A 176 -16.88 -0.59 -6.22
C THR A 176 -18.10 -1.32 -5.71
N ALA A 177 -19.18 -0.59 -5.40
CA ALA A 177 -20.44 -1.20 -4.99
C ALA A 177 -21.17 -1.93 -6.15
N GLU A 178 -20.76 -1.71 -7.40
CA GLU A 178 -21.46 -2.20 -8.58
C GLU A 178 -20.75 -3.38 -9.28
N ASP A 179 -19.47 -3.22 -9.67
CA ASP A 179 -18.65 -4.27 -10.31
C ASP A 179 -17.15 -3.94 -10.23
N GLU A 180 -16.34 -4.92 -9.85
CA GLU A 180 -14.88 -4.78 -9.66
C GLU A 180 -14.08 -5.27 -10.87
N PHE A 181 -14.75 -5.89 -11.84
CA PHE A 181 -14.16 -6.44 -13.06
C PHE A 181 -14.83 -5.85 -14.31
N ASP A 182 -14.08 -5.74 -15.41
CA ASP A 182 -14.60 -5.43 -16.75
C ASP A 182 -14.34 -6.64 -17.66
N GLY A 183 -15.34 -7.51 -17.75
CA GLY A 183 -15.21 -8.82 -18.39
C GLY A 183 -14.24 -9.73 -17.63
N ASN A 184 -13.08 -10.00 -18.24
CA ASN A 184 -12.04 -10.86 -17.66
C ASN A 184 -10.83 -10.07 -17.13
N ASP A 185 -10.91 -8.75 -17.05
CA ASP A 185 -9.84 -7.90 -16.52
C ASP A 185 -10.33 -7.07 -15.33
N TYR A 186 -9.39 -6.57 -14.53
CA TYR A 186 -9.67 -5.65 -13.44
C TYR A 186 -10.22 -4.32 -13.96
N ARG A 187 -11.29 -3.82 -13.34
CA ARG A 187 -11.83 -2.49 -13.62
C ARG A 187 -10.78 -1.41 -13.35
N LEU A 188 -10.65 -0.45 -14.25
CA LEU A 188 -9.85 0.76 -14.03
C LEU A 188 -10.74 1.85 -13.41
N TYR A 189 -10.45 2.20 -12.15
CA TYR A 189 -11.15 3.27 -11.46
C TYR A 189 -10.70 4.65 -11.95
N SER A 190 -11.62 5.61 -11.92
CA SER A 190 -11.38 7.00 -12.32
C SER A 190 -10.36 7.73 -11.44
N GLY A 191 -10.12 7.23 -10.22
CA GLY A 191 -9.20 7.80 -9.26
C GLY A 191 -7.73 7.73 -9.69
N ARG A 192 -6.94 8.72 -9.26
CA ARG A 192 -5.50 8.82 -9.54
C ARG A 192 -4.71 8.85 -8.24
N GLN A 193 -3.53 8.26 -8.26
CA GLN A 193 -2.63 8.20 -7.12
C GLN A 193 -1.21 8.57 -7.54
N LEU A 194 -0.62 9.53 -6.84
CA LEU A 194 0.74 10.02 -7.06
C LEU A 194 1.55 9.85 -5.78
N PHE A 195 2.73 9.25 -5.93
CA PHE A 195 3.75 9.18 -4.88
C PHE A 195 4.93 10.02 -5.29
N GLN A 196 5.30 10.97 -4.43
CA GLN A 196 6.50 11.78 -4.61
C GLN A 196 7.47 11.49 -3.46
N LEU A 197 8.69 11.08 -3.80
CA LEU A 197 9.73 10.73 -2.85
C LEU A 197 10.88 11.72 -2.94
N TRP A 198 11.31 12.28 -1.81
CA TRP A 198 12.53 13.08 -1.73
C TRP A 198 13.29 12.73 -0.46
N GLN A 199 14.62 12.82 -0.51
CA GLN A 199 15.43 12.59 0.69
C GLN A 199 15.20 13.73 1.68
N ALA A 200 14.87 13.35 2.92
CA ALA A 200 14.68 14.28 4.03
C ALA A 200 14.82 13.49 5.35
N PRO A 201 15.25 14.16 6.44
CA PRO A 201 15.21 13.53 7.76
C PRO A 201 13.81 12.98 8.07
N TYR A 202 13.76 11.93 8.89
CA TYR A 202 12.50 11.43 9.43
C TYR A 202 11.68 12.58 10.05
N ASP A 203 10.41 12.66 9.65
CA ASP A 203 9.39 13.51 10.27
C ASP A 203 8.13 12.67 10.57
N GLU A 204 7.31 13.13 11.50
CA GLU A 204 6.04 12.50 11.87
C GLU A 204 5.07 12.50 10.68
N GLU A 205 4.11 11.58 10.72
CA GLU A 205 3.05 11.49 9.71
C GLU A 205 2.15 12.71 9.79
N ARG A 206 1.73 13.21 8.62
CA ARG A 206 0.86 14.39 8.55
C ARG A 206 -0.17 14.26 7.44
N ASP A 207 -1.42 14.47 7.83
CA ASP A 207 -2.51 14.76 6.90
C ASP A 207 -2.44 16.23 6.52
N ILE A 208 -1.88 16.53 5.35
CA ILE A 208 -1.72 17.90 4.87
C ILE A 208 -3.05 18.45 4.36
N ARG A 209 -3.84 17.59 3.69
CA ARG A 209 -5.17 17.90 3.19
C ARG A 209 -6.00 16.62 3.08
N ILE A 210 -7.22 16.64 3.58
CA ILE A 210 -8.19 15.54 3.46
C ILE A 210 -9.47 16.09 2.84
N GLY A 211 -9.67 15.78 1.57
CA GLY A 211 -10.84 16.18 0.78
C GLY A 211 -11.93 15.11 0.82
N SER A 212 -11.56 13.86 0.55
CA SER A 212 -12.53 12.78 0.33
C SER A 212 -13.16 12.29 1.63
N ASP A 213 -14.43 11.87 1.54
CA ASP A 213 -15.13 11.19 2.64
C ASP A 213 -14.53 9.81 2.92
N TYR A 214 -14.00 9.14 1.90
CA TYR A 214 -13.29 7.88 2.05
C TYR A 214 -12.10 8.04 2.98
N VAL A 215 -11.15 8.94 2.69
CA VAL A 215 -9.97 9.12 3.57
C VAL A 215 -10.38 9.61 4.95
N ARG A 216 -11.40 10.47 5.04
CA ARG A 216 -11.96 10.91 6.33
C ARG A 216 -12.49 9.74 7.16
N SER A 217 -13.14 8.76 6.53
CA SER A 217 -13.62 7.53 7.20
C SER A 217 -12.47 6.62 7.66
N GLN A 218 -11.28 6.78 7.09
CA GLN A 218 -10.07 6.07 7.45
C GLN A 218 -9.29 6.74 8.57
N LEU A 219 -9.69 7.93 9.04
CA LEU A 219 -9.06 8.53 10.21
C LEU A 219 -9.51 7.78 11.47
N SER A 220 -8.62 7.62 12.43
CA SER A 220 -9.01 7.10 13.74
C SER A 220 -10.08 8.03 14.33
N PRO A 221 -11.23 7.52 14.82
CA PRO A 221 -12.11 8.35 15.62
C PRO A 221 -11.28 8.84 16.80
N GLU A 222 -11.15 10.14 16.95
CA GLU A 222 -10.44 10.73 18.09
C GLU A 222 -11.04 10.16 19.40
N ASP A 223 -10.17 9.63 20.27
CA ASP A 223 -10.53 9.28 21.65
C ASP A 223 -10.94 10.51 22.47
#